data_AF-A0A0S4INE7-F1
#
_entry.id   AF-A0A0S4INE7-F1
#
_cell.length_a   1.000
_cell.length_b   1.000
_cell.length_c   1.000
_cell.angle_alpha   90.00
_cell.angle_beta   90.00
_cell.angle_gamma   90.00
#
_symmetry.space_group_name_H-M   'P 1'
#
loop_
_entity.id
_entity.type
_entity.pdbx_description
1 polymer ?
#
loop_
_entity_poly.entity_id
_entity_poly.type
_entity_poly.pdbx_seq_one_letter_code
_entity_poly.pdbx_strand_id
1 'polypeptide(L)'
;MEIRDPFAATLNADEVALRQADLTKNGFTIFSTCCLDDWSLVEAREHLQSVFQGVYDRGTAPPKPLTNVDTQFTFSSPPNNPSGSSSKRIRTQHIINIWHCDSYFHSFATSKALGKLVAQVCGWEHRGCRLAQDQVWVKPPGAGALSFHRDTTYFDFLPKEVATVWFTFDATNGSDGTQGEQLGPLEYCRGSHLWSLARRGSANQFFDPDYHAMLRDAAQRELAAGDGSAWAQECARDLQVSKVLAEAGGFSIHNGNTWHGSGPNV
;
A
#
# COMPACT_ATOMS: atom_id res chain seq x y z
N MET A 1 -23.02 19.16 3.23
CA MET A 1 -23.26 17.81 2.67
C MET A 1 -22.72 16.83 3.69
N GLU A 2 -23.55 15.94 4.20
CA GLU A 2 -23.09 14.93 5.16
C GLU A 2 -22.15 13.98 4.41
N ILE A 3 -20.89 13.94 4.81
CA ILE A 3 -19.90 13.07 4.18
C ILE A 3 -20.18 11.65 4.68
N ARG A 4 -20.71 10.80 3.80
CA ARG A 4 -21.00 9.39 4.10
C ARG A 4 -19.70 8.64 4.34
N ASP A 5 -19.68 7.76 5.35
CA ASP A 5 -18.54 6.89 5.61
C ASP A 5 -18.49 5.81 4.50
N PRO A 6 -17.37 5.68 3.76
CA PRO A 6 -17.30 4.79 2.61
C PRO A 6 -17.18 3.30 2.94
N PHE A 7 -17.04 2.96 4.23
CA PHE A 7 -16.80 1.60 4.66
C PHE A 7 -17.98 1.03 5.44
N ALA A 8 -18.33 -0.21 5.14
CA ALA A 8 -19.30 -0.97 5.93
C ALA A 8 -18.77 -2.28 6.52
N ALA A 9 -17.50 -2.61 6.28
CA ALA A 9 -16.91 -3.80 6.87
C ALA A 9 -16.97 -3.75 8.40
N THR A 10 -17.70 -4.70 8.98
CA THR A 10 -17.68 -5.00 10.41
C THR A 10 -17.15 -6.41 10.60
N LEU A 11 -16.24 -6.60 11.55
CA LEU A 11 -15.73 -7.90 11.93
C LEU A 11 -16.38 -8.36 13.24
N ASN A 12 -16.79 -9.62 13.30
CA ASN A 12 -17.14 -10.27 14.55
C ASN A 12 -15.87 -10.64 15.36
N ALA A 13 -16.04 -11.11 16.59
CA ALA A 13 -14.92 -11.38 17.49
C ALA A 13 -13.93 -12.44 16.95
N ASP A 14 -14.44 -13.50 16.31
CA ASP A 14 -13.61 -14.58 15.77
C ASP A 14 -12.84 -14.09 14.53
N GLU A 15 -13.47 -13.26 13.70
CA GLU A 15 -12.82 -12.61 12.58
C GLU A 15 -11.70 -11.68 13.05
N VAL A 16 -11.95 -10.85 14.07
CA VAL A 16 -10.91 -9.99 14.65
C VAL A 16 -9.73 -10.82 15.16
N ALA A 17 -10.00 -11.89 15.92
CA ALA A 17 -8.96 -12.76 16.46
C ALA A 17 -8.12 -13.41 15.35
N LEU A 18 -8.75 -13.86 14.26
CA LEU A 18 -8.06 -14.39 13.09
C LEU A 18 -7.13 -13.33 12.47
N ARG A 19 -7.63 -12.11 12.24
CA ARG A 19 -6.85 -11.02 11.63
C ARG A 19 -5.70 -10.55 12.51
N GLN A 20 -5.88 -10.54 13.83
CA GLN A 20 -4.83 -10.28 14.82
C GLN A 20 -3.75 -11.38 14.78
N ALA A 21 -4.16 -12.65 14.69
CA ALA A 21 -3.24 -13.78 14.58
C ALA A 21 -2.41 -13.72 13.28
N ASP A 22 -3.05 -13.35 12.15
CA ASP A 22 -2.37 -13.13 10.88
C ASP A 22 -1.33 -12.00 10.98
N LEU A 23 -1.71 -10.84 11.52
CA LEU A 23 -0.77 -9.73 11.71
C LEU A 23 0.40 -10.12 12.61
N THR A 24 0.12 -10.83 13.69
CA THR A 24 1.15 -11.25 14.66
C THR A 24 2.14 -12.22 14.02
N LYS A 25 1.65 -13.22 13.30
CA LYS A 25 2.47 -14.28 12.71
C LYS A 25 3.12 -13.86 11.39
N ASN A 26 2.35 -13.28 10.48
CA ASN A 26 2.76 -13.04 9.10
C ASN A 26 3.21 -11.60 8.85
N GLY A 27 2.79 -10.65 9.70
CA GLY A 27 3.04 -9.21 9.53
C GLY A 27 2.00 -8.50 8.67
N PHE A 28 1.02 -9.23 8.12
CA PHE A 28 -0.05 -8.69 7.29
C PHE A 28 -1.29 -9.59 7.34
N THR A 29 -2.44 -9.04 6.96
CA THR A 29 -3.68 -9.79 6.69
C THR A 29 -4.41 -9.19 5.49
N ILE A 30 -5.14 -10.03 4.73
CA ILE A 30 -5.78 -9.66 3.46
C ILE A 30 -7.29 -9.87 3.55
N PHE A 31 -8.03 -8.86 3.09
CA PHE A 31 -9.48 -8.83 2.92
C PHE A 31 -9.76 -8.79 1.40
N SER A 32 -9.97 -9.97 0.81
CA SER A 32 -9.97 -10.14 -0.65
C SER A 32 -11.26 -9.67 -1.33
N THR A 33 -12.33 -9.43 -0.58
CA THR A 33 -13.62 -8.97 -1.11
C THR A 33 -13.77 -7.47 -0.99
N CYS A 34 -14.51 -6.86 -1.91
CA CYS A 34 -14.85 -5.45 -1.82
C CYS A 34 -15.57 -5.14 -0.49
N CYS A 35 -15.19 -4.03 0.13
CA CYS A 35 -15.75 -3.57 1.42
C CYS A 35 -16.25 -2.11 1.39
N LEU A 36 -16.33 -1.56 0.18
CA LEU A 36 -16.72 -0.18 -0.06
C LEU A 36 -18.23 -0.11 -0.31
N ASP A 37 -18.91 0.69 0.51
CA ASP A 37 -20.36 0.83 0.50
C ASP A 37 -20.77 2.16 -0.13
N ASP A 38 -21.46 2.11 -1.27
CA ASP A 38 -21.89 3.30 -2.02
C ASP A 38 -20.75 4.33 -2.26
N TRP A 39 -19.50 3.86 -2.26
CA TRP A 39 -18.32 4.62 -2.65
C TRP A 39 -17.86 4.13 -4.02
N SER A 40 -17.86 5.04 -4.98
CA SER A 40 -17.66 4.73 -6.39
C SER A 40 -16.17 4.73 -6.76
N LEU A 41 -15.66 3.60 -7.22
CA LEU A 41 -14.32 3.53 -7.82
C LEU A 41 -14.22 4.34 -9.12
N VAL A 42 -15.35 4.60 -9.79
CA VAL A 42 -15.42 5.48 -10.96
C VAL A 42 -15.20 6.93 -10.52
N GLU A 43 -15.92 7.39 -9.50
CA GLU A 43 -15.74 8.75 -8.94
C GLU A 43 -14.31 8.92 -8.39
N ALA A 44 -13.75 7.89 -7.76
CA ALA A 44 -12.36 7.91 -7.28
C ALA A 44 -11.37 8.25 -8.40
N ARG A 45 -11.56 7.68 -9.59
CA ARG A 45 -10.73 7.96 -10.77
C ARG A 45 -10.92 9.38 -11.28
N GLU A 46 -12.14 9.91 -11.28
CA GLU A 46 -12.45 11.29 -11.69
C GLU A 46 -11.84 12.33 -10.74
N HIS A 47 -11.97 12.12 -9.44
CA HIS A 47 -11.33 12.93 -8.41
C HIS A 47 -9.80 12.91 -8.54
N LEU A 48 -9.23 11.71 -8.69
CA LEU A 48 -7.79 11.53 -8.87
C LEU A 48 -7.28 12.22 -10.15
N GLN A 49 -8.03 12.12 -11.25
CA GLN A 49 -7.75 12.83 -12.50
C GLN A 49 -7.73 14.35 -12.31
N SER A 50 -8.70 14.87 -11.55
CA SER A 50 -8.81 16.30 -11.24
C SER A 50 -7.59 16.80 -10.44
N VAL A 51 -7.17 16.03 -9.42
CA VAL A 51 -5.97 16.35 -8.63
C VAL A 51 -4.71 16.33 -9.49
N PHE A 52 -4.56 15.37 -10.41
CA PHE A 52 -3.43 15.35 -11.35
C PHE A 52 -3.42 16.55 -12.31
N GLN A 53 -4.58 17.11 -12.63
CA GLN A 53 -4.74 18.33 -13.44
C GLN A 53 -4.61 19.63 -12.63
N GLY A 54 -4.33 19.53 -11.32
CA GLY A 54 -4.15 20.68 -10.45
C GLY A 54 -5.46 21.28 -9.91
N VAL A 55 -6.57 20.55 -9.99
CA VAL A 55 -7.86 20.94 -9.42
C VAL A 55 -7.97 20.35 -8.02
N TYR A 56 -8.08 21.21 -7.00
CA TYR A 56 -8.15 20.83 -5.58
C TYR A 56 -9.41 21.41 -4.95
N ASP A 57 -10.42 20.58 -4.70
CA ASP A 57 -11.73 21.04 -4.19
C ASP A 57 -11.68 21.50 -2.71
N ARG A 58 -10.62 21.13 -1.98
CA ARG A 58 -10.33 21.62 -0.62
C ARG A 58 -9.49 22.89 -0.58
N GLY A 59 -9.12 23.44 -1.73
CA GLY A 59 -8.40 24.71 -1.86
C GLY A 59 -6.91 24.67 -1.48
N THR A 60 -6.35 23.49 -1.19
CA THR A 60 -4.92 23.31 -0.89
C THR A 60 -4.30 22.28 -1.80
N ALA A 61 -3.12 22.58 -2.36
CA ALA A 61 -2.36 21.62 -3.15
C ALA A 61 -1.71 20.53 -2.28
N PRO A 62 -1.34 19.37 -2.87
CA PRO A 62 -0.55 18.35 -2.17
C PRO A 62 0.76 18.92 -1.60
N PRO A 63 1.20 18.50 -0.40
CA PRO A 63 2.44 19.00 0.22
C PRO A 63 3.69 18.70 -0.60
N LYS A 64 3.71 17.57 -1.32
CA LYS A 64 4.77 17.23 -2.26
C LYS A 64 4.36 17.75 -3.64
N PRO A 65 5.13 18.66 -4.26
CA PRO A 65 4.85 19.11 -5.61
C PRO A 65 4.75 17.94 -6.60
N LEU A 66 3.80 18.03 -7.53
CA LEU A 66 3.58 17.02 -8.58
C LEU A 66 4.67 17.06 -9.68
N THR A 67 5.91 17.41 -9.34
CA THR A 67 7.03 17.60 -10.28
C THR A 67 7.46 16.33 -11.00
N ASN A 68 7.05 15.17 -10.49
CA ASN A 68 7.30 13.87 -11.12
C ASN A 68 6.04 13.23 -11.71
N VAL A 69 4.92 13.93 -11.68
CA VAL A 69 3.69 13.48 -12.32
C VAL A 69 3.69 13.92 -13.77
N ASP A 70 3.28 13.03 -14.67
CA ASP A 70 2.98 13.38 -16.04
C ASP A 70 1.68 14.21 -16.07
N THR A 71 1.78 15.53 -16.27
CA THR A 71 0.63 16.43 -16.31
C THR A 71 -0.27 16.21 -17.53
N GLN A 72 0.19 15.45 -18.52
CA GLN A 72 -0.62 15.04 -19.67
C GLN A 72 -1.30 13.67 -19.44
N PHE A 73 -1.03 13.03 -18.30
CA PHE A 73 -1.65 11.77 -17.93
C PHE A 73 -3.17 11.91 -17.87
N THR A 74 -3.85 11.00 -18.58
CA THR A 74 -5.25 10.72 -18.33
C THR A 74 -5.49 9.23 -18.19
N PHE A 75 -6.49 8.83 -17.42
CA PHE A 75 -6.88 7.42 -17.33
C PHE A 75 -7.30 6.83 -18.69
N SER A 76 -7.86 7.66 -19.58
CA SER A 76 -8.27 7.26 -20.95
C SER A 76 -7.10 7.19 -21.94
N SER A 77 -6.02 7.91 -21.67
CA SER A 77 -4.80 7.94 -22.48
C SER A 77 -3.59 7.84 -21.53
N PRO A 78 -3.33 6.65 -20.96
CA PRO A 78 -2.20 6.46 -20.05
C PRO A 78 -0.88 6.73 -20.79
N PRO A 79 0.21 7.05 -20.08
CA PRO A 79 1.48 7.38 -20.71
C PRO A 79 1.93 6.14 -21.48
N ASN A 80 2.01 6.27 -22.79
CA ASN A 80 2.44 5.20 -23.66
C ASN A 80 3.87 5.51 -24.12
N ASN A 81 4.75 4.51 -24.08
CA ASN A 81 6.05 4.57 -24.77
C ASN A 81 6.01 3.61 -25.97
N PRO A 82 5.28 3.95 -27.05
CA PRO A 82 5.09 3.05 -28.18
C PRO A 82 6.37 2.86 -29.01
N SER A 83 7.43 3.63 -28.77
CA SER A 83 8.64 3.67 -29.62
C SER A 83 9.85 2.93 -29.06
N GLY A 84 9.77 2.30 -27.87
CA GLY A 84 10.90 1.56 -27.31
C GLY A 84 12.18 2.39 -27.11
N SER A 85 12.07 3.73 -27.09
CA SER A 85 13.20 4.58 -26.75
C SER A 85 13.59 4.29 -25.31
N SER A 86 14.77 3.70 -25.15
CA SER A 86 15.42 3.33 -23.88
C SER A 86 15.61 4.50 -22.90
N SER A 87 15.27 5.73 -23.31
CA SER A 87 15.51 6.95 -22.54
C SER A 87 14.41 7.34 -21.55
N LYS A 88 13.16 6.86 -21.70
CA LYS A 88 12.05 7.20 -20.78
C LYS A 88 11.31 5.96 -20.29
N ARG A 89 11.69 5.47 -19.10
CA ARG A 89 10.90 4.47 -18.36
C ARG A 89 9.55 5.07 -17.97
N ILE A 90 8.47 4.35 -18.21
CA ILE A 90 7.15 4.68 -17.69
C ILE A 90 7.23 4.58 -16.17
N ARG A 91 6.86 5.68 -15.49
CA ARG A 91 6.97 5.77 -14.02
C ARG A 91 5.62 5.56 -13.38
N THR A 92 5.64 4.92 -12.23
CA THR A 92 4.51 4.96 -11.30
C THR A 92 4.24 6.40 -10.89
N GLN A 93 2.99 6.83 -11.04
CA GLN A 93 2.51 8.14 -10.60
C GLN A 93 2.07 8.02 -9.15
N HIS A 94 2.34 9.04 -8.33
CA HIS A 94 1.86 9.05 -6.96
C HIS A 94 1.53 10.44 -6.43
N ILE A 95 0.59 10.50 -5.50
CA ILE A 95 0.26 11.71 -4.74
C ILE A 95 0.32 11.34 -3.27
N ILE A 96 1.13 12.07 -2.51
CA ILE A 96 1.23 11.92 -1.06
C ILE A 96 0.30 12.95 -0.43
N ASN A 97 -0.44 12.55 0.61
CA ASN A 97 -1.31 13.44 1.37
C ASN A 97 -2.46 14.02 0.51
N ILE A 98 -3.09 13.18 -0.31
CA ILE A 98 -4.21 13.56 -1.19
C ILE A 98 -5.45 13.96 -0.37
N TRP A 99 -5.64 13.40 0.83
CA TRP A 99 -6.73 13.79 1.75
C TRP A 99 -6.74 15.29 2.12
N HIS A 100 -5.63 16.01 1.92
CA HIS A 100 -5.58 17.46 2.10
C HIS A 100 -6.21 18.21 0.94
N CYS A 101 -6.05 17.73 -0.29
CA CYS A 101 -6.42 18.46 -1.49
C CYS A 101 -7.79 18.09 -2.07
N ASP A 102 -8.30 16.91 -1.73
CA ASP A 102 -9.52 16.36 -2.31
C ASP A 102 -10.51 15.85 -1.23
N SER A 103 -11.78 16.26 -1.34
CA SER A 103 -12.82 15.96 -0.36
C SER A 103 -13.27 14.50 -0.38
N TYR A 104 -13.16 13.82 -1.52
CA TYR A 104 -13.51 12.42 -1.70
C TYR A 104 -12.46 11.50 -1.08
N PHE A 105 -11.17 11.78 -1.30
CA PHE A 105 -10.11 11.06 -0.59
C PHE A 105 -10.03 11.42 0.89
N HIS A 106 -10.43 12.65 1.27
CA HIS A 106 -10.54 13.02 2.68
C HIS A 106 -11.55 12.16 3.42
N SER A 107 -12.74 11.94 2.87
CA SER A 107 -13.77 11.10 3.50
C SER A 107 -13.28 9.66 3.69
N PHE A 108 -12.59 9.13 2.68
CA PHE A 108 -11.99 7.81 2.69
C PHE A 108 -10.91 7.67 3.78
N ALA A 109 -9.91 8.56 3.76
CA ALA A 109 -8.79 8.50 4.69
C ALA A 109 -9.18 8.77 6.16
N THR A 110 -10.32 9.45 6.39
CA THR A 110 -10.84 9.78 7.73
C THR A 110 -12.07 8.97 8.14
N SER A 111 -12.36 7.88 7.44
CA SER A 111 -13.46 6.97 7.78
C SER A 111 -13.39 6.50 9.23
N LYS A 112 -14.52 6.59 9.93
CA LYS A 112 -14.66 6.12 11.32
C LYS A 112 -14.75 4.60 11.34
N ALA A 113 -15.47 4.00 10.39
CA ALA A 113 -15.59 2.57 10.28
C ALA A 113 -14.22 1.91 10.01
N LEU A 114 -13.44 2.45 9.06
CA LEU A 114 -12.09 1.98 8.80
C LEU A 114 -11.18 2.16 10.03
N GLY A 115 -11.20 3.33 10.66
CA GLY A 115 -10.40 3.59 11.86
C GLY A 115 -10.71 2.61 13.00
N LYS A 116 -11.99 2.27 13.20
CA LYS A 116 -12.42 1.27 14.18
C LYS A 116 -11.93 -0.14 13.81
N LEU A 117 -12.07 -0.54 12.55
CA LEU A 117 -11.59 -1.84 12.06
C LEU A 117 -10.07 -1.97 12.25
N VAL A 118 -9.30 -0.95 11.88
CA VAL A 118 -7.85 -0.92 12.07
C VAL A 118 -7.49 -1.02 13.56
N ALA A 119 -8.17 -0.25 14.41
CA ALA A 119 -7.94 -0.31 15.85
C ALA A 119 -8.22 -1.72 16.41
N GLN A 120 -9.24 -2.41 15.91
CA GLN A 120 -9.52 -3.80 16.31
C GLN A 120 -8.44 -4.77 15.82
N VAL A 121 -8.13 -4.73 14.53
CA VAL A 121 -7.17 -5.66 13.92
C VAL A 121 -5.74 -5.47 14.46
N CYS A 122 -5.36 -4.24 14.82
CA CYS A 122 -4.03 -3.94 15.37
C CYS A 122 -3.95 -4.03 16.90
N GLY A 123 -5.04 -4.32 17.62
CA GLY A 123 -5.04 -4.36 19.09
C GLY A 123 -4.90 -2.99 19.75
N TRP A 124 -5.43 -1.95 19.11
CA TRP A 124 -5.35 -0.55 19.54
C TRP A 124 -6.68 0.01 20.03
N GLU A 125 -7.69 -0.82 20.30
CA GLU A 125 -9.07 -0.41 20.61
C GLU A 125 -9.16 0.59 21.77
N HIS A 126 -8.29 0.45 22.77
CA HIS A 126 -8.26 1.33 23.93
C HIS A 126 -7.53 2.68 23.68
N ARG A 127 -6.73 2.77 22.61
CA ARG A 127 -5.93 3.97 22.26
C ARG A 127 -6.45 4.68 21.01
N GLY A 128 -7.13 3.96 20.13
CA GLY A 128 -7.47 4.39 18.78
C GLY A 128 -6.25 4.46 17.84
N CYS A 129 -6.50 4.88 16.60
CA CYS A 129 -5.47 5.16 15.60
C CYS A 129 -5.61 6.60 15.07
N ARG A 130 -4.54 7.13 14.49
CA ARG A 130 -4.53 8.43 13.81
C ARG A 130 -3.97 8.25 12.41
N LEU A 131 -4.57 8.94 11.44
CA LEU A 131 -4.00 9.04 10.10
C LEU A 131 -2.67 9.81 10.17
N ALA A 132 -1.57 9.16 9.84
CA ALA A 132 -0.26 9.79 9.74
C ALA A 132 -0.01 10.35 8.34
N GLN A 133 -0.36 9.58 7.32
CA GLN A 133 -0.17 9.90 5.91
C GLN A 133 -1.14 9.05 5.07
N ASP A 134 -1.61 9.57 3.93
CA ASP A 134 -2.14 8.74 2.85
C ASP A 134 -1.29 8.87 1.59
N GLN A 135 -1.45 7.92 0.67
CA GLN A 135 -0.82 7.99 -0.63
C GLN A 135 -1.64 7.23 -1.65
N VAL A 136 -1.83 7.84 -2.82
CA VAL A 136 -2.42 7.18 -3.97
C VAL A 136 -1.33 6.88 -4.99
N TRP A 137 -1.34 5.68 -5.52
CA TRP A 137 -0.40 5.19 -6.51
C TRP A 137 -1.16 4.76 -7.77
N VAL A 138 -0.65 5.16 -8.93
CA VAL A 138 -1.11 4.67 -10.24
C VAL A 138 0.09 4.07 -10.94
N LYS A 139 0.00 2.80 -11.31
CA LYS A 139 1.00 2.11 -12.15
C LYS A 139 0.45 2.01 -13.56
N PRO A 140 0.84 2.89 -14.50
CA PRO A 140 0.45 2.70 -15.90
C PRO A 140 1.04 1.40 -16.48
N PRO A 141 0.49 0.87 -17.58
CA PRO A 141 1.07 -0.27 -18.29
C PRO A 141 2.55 -0.02 -18.63
N GLY A 142 3.40 -1.00 -18.36
CA GLY A 142 4.86 -0.90 -18.54
C GLY A 142 5.60 -0.16 -17.41
N ALA A 143 4.91 0.26 -16.34
CA ALA A 143 5.57 0.81 -15.17
C ALA A 143 6.38 -0.26 -14.43
N GLY A 144 7.57 0.13 -13.96
CA GLY A 144 8.49 -0.77 -13.26
C GLY A 144 8.01 -1.19 -11.86
N ALA A 145 8.72 -2.18 -11.30
CA ALA A 145 8.51 -2.66 -9.94
C ALA A 145 8.87 -1.60 -8.88
N LEU A 146 8.33 -1.77 -7.67
CA LEU A 146 8.75 -1.06 -6.47
C LEU A 146 9.58 -2.02 -5.61
N SER A 147 10.79 -1.59 -5.28
CA SER A 147 11.73 -2.34 -4.45
C SER A 147 11.19 -2.58 -3.05
N PHE A 148 11.51 -3.76 -2.51
CA PHE A 148 11.11 -4.16 -1.17
C PHE A 148 11.67 -3.20 -0.11
N HIS A 149 10.79 -2.70 0.76
CA HIS A 149 11.10 -1.74 1.81
C HIS A 149 10.19 -1.93 3.03
N ARG A 150 10.37 -1.06 4.04
CA ARG A 150 9.54 -0.98 5.26
C ARG A 150 9.03 0.44 5.44
N ASP A 151 7.84 0.61 5.98
CA ASP A 151 7.24 1.93 6.17
C ASP A 151 7.85 2.66 7.38
N THR A 152 8.14 1.95 8.46
CA THR A 152 8.68 2.53 9.71
C THR A 152 10.00 3.27 9.53
N THR A 153 10.73 3.02 8.44
CA THR A 153 11.95 3.75 8.12
C THR A 153 11.71 5.20 7.69
N TYR A 154 10.48 5.55 7.30
CA TYR A 154 10.08 6.90 6.85
C TYR A 154 9.37 7.73 7.91
N PHE A 155 9.06 7.14 9.08
CA PHE A 155 8.39 7.83 10.19
C PHE A 155 9.34 8.05 11.36
N ASP A 156 9.32 9.25 11.96
CA ASP A 156 10.23 9.66 13.04
C ASP A 156 9.57 9.76 14.43
N PHE A 157 8.29 9.39 14.56
CA PHE A 157 7.60 9.38 15.85
C PHE A 157 7.90 8.11 16.68
N LEU A 158 7.71 8.21 18.00
CA LEU A 158 7.91 7.13 18.96
C LEU A 158 6.63 6.88 19.80
N PRO A 159 6.24 5.61 20.04
CA PRO A 159 6.79 4.40 19.43
C PRO A 159 6.46 4.31 17.92
N LYS A 160 7.28 3.59 17.14
CA LYS A 160 7.05 3.37 15.70
C LYS A 160 5.99 2.28 15.44
N GLU A 161 4.87 2.39 16.14
CA GLU A 161 3.71 1.51 15.96
C GLU A 161 2.89 2.03 14.77
N VAL A 162 3.25 1.55 13.58
CA VAL A 162 2.61 1.93 12.32
C VAL A 162 1.96 0.72 11.69
N ALA A 163 0.74 0.90 11.20
CA ALA A 163 0.07 -0.03 10.31
C ALA A 163 -0.36 0.73 9.06
N THR A 164 -0.20 0.09 7.91
CA THR A 164 -0.63 0.64 6.63
C THR A 164 -1.82 -0.18 6.15
N VAL A 165 -2.84 0.52 5.65
CA VAL A 165 -3.99 -0.11 4.99
C VAL A 165 -3.85 0.14 3.50
N TRP A 166 -3.67 -0.92 2.72
CA TRP A 166 -3.53 -0.82 1.27
C TRP A 166 -4.79 -1.33 0.58
N PHE A 167 -5.44 -0.44 -0.16
CA PHE A 167 -6.59 -0.74 -1.00
C PHE A 167 -6.19 -0.93 -2.45
N THR A 168 -6.82 -1.88 -3.15
CA THR A 168 -6.73 -2.01 -4.59
C THR A 168 -7.96 -1.41 -5.27
N PHE A 169 -7.76 -0.56 -6.28
CA PHE A 169 -8.87 0.04 -7.03
C PHE A 169 -9.16 -0.68 -8.35
N ASP A 170 -8.23 -1.53 -8.78
CA ASP A 170 -8.37 -2.49 -9.87
C ASP A 170 -8.34 -3.90 -9.26
N ALA A 171 -9.09 -4.85 -9.82
CA ALA A 171 -9.07 -6.21 -9.26
C ALA A 171 -7.72 -6.88 -9.54
N THR A 172 -7.05 -7.33 -8.49
CA THR A 172 -5.73 -8.00 -8.61
C THR A 172 -5.86 -9.52 -8.62
N ASN A 173 -7.02 -10.06 -8.27
CA ASN A 173 -7.35 -11.49 -8.38
C ASN A 173 -7.95 -11.89 -9.74
N GLY A 174 -8.20 -10.92 -10.63
CA GLY A 174 -8.85 -11.14 -11.93
C GLY A 174 -10.37 -11.38 -11.88
N SER A 175 -11.03 -11.06 -10.76
CA SER A 175 -12.50 -11.23 -10.62
C SER A 175 -13.32 -10.39 -11.59
N ASP A 176 -12.74 -9.33 -12.14
CA ASP A 176 -13.33 -8.45 -13.16
C ASP A 176 -12.98 -8.87 -14.60
N GLY A 177 -12.38 -10.05 -14.79
CA GLY A 177 -11.94 -10.56 -16.09
C GLY A 177 -10.58 -10.03 -16.55
N THR A 178 -9.86 -9.26 -15.72
CA THR A 178 -8.50 -8.81 -16.00
C THR A 178 -7.44 -9.87 -15.64
N GLN A 179 -6.23 -9.71 -16.18
CA GLN A 179 -5.05 -10.45 -15.71
C GLN A 179 -4.47 -9.76 -14.47
N GLY A 180 -5.23 -9.72 -13.37
CA GLY A 180 -4.97 -8.88 -12.19
C GLY A 180 -3.55 -9.00 -11.59
N GLU A 181 -2.93 -10.18 -11.66
CA GLU A 181 -1.54 -10.37 -11.22
C GLU A 181 -0.50 -9.59 -12.05
N GLN A 182 -0.81 -9.29 -13.31
CA GLN A 182 0.06 -8.53 -14.21
C GLN A 182 0.03 -7.04 -13.92
N LEU A 183 -0.94 -6.56 -13.13
CA LEU A 183 -1.01 -5.15 -12.71
C LEU A 183 0.08 -4.78 -11.68
N GLY A 184 0.87 -5.76 -11.23
CA GLY A 184 1.91 -5.59 -10.23
C GLY A 184 1.33 -5.35 -8.83
N PRO A 185 0.54 -6.30 -8.28
CA PRO A 185 -0.06 -6.19 -6.95
C PRO A 185 1.00 -6.00 -5.86
N LEU A 186 0.56 -5.50 -4.71
CA LEU A 186 1.39 -5.42 -3.52
C LEU A 186 1.85 -6.82 -3.08
N GLU A 187 3.09 -6.92 -2.63
CA GLU A 187 3.74 -8.16 -2.19
C GLU A 187 4.29 -7.99 -0.76
N TYR A 188 4.06 -8.97 0.10
CA TYR A 188 4.57 -9.02 1.47
C TYR A 188 5.52 -10.19 1.66
N CYS A 189 6.65 -9.97 2.33
CA CYS A 189 7.48 -11.05 2.84
C CYS A 189 6.98 -11.47 4.23
N ARG A 190 6.52 -12.71 4.33
CA ARG A 190 5.92 -13.28 5.55
C ARG A 190 6.90 -13.28 6.71
N GLY A 191 6.44 -12.83 7.89
CA GLY A 191 7.19 -12.87 9.15
C GLY A 191 8.33 -11.84 9.25
N SER A 192 8.56 -11.06 8.18
CA SER A 192 9.68 -10.12 8.08
C SER A 192 9.56 -8.89 8.99
N HIS A 193 8.38 -8.65 9.57
CA HIS A 193 8.15 -7.62 10.58
C HIS A 193 8.84 -7.90 11.91
N LEU A 194 9.26 -9.15 12.15
CA LEU A 194 9.96 -9.59 13.35
C LEU A 194 11.49 -9.51 13.21
N TRP A 195 11.99 -9.18 12.01
CA TRP A 195 13.43 -9.08 11.77
C TRP A 195 14.01 -7.81 12.37
N SER A 196 15.31 -7.84 12.64
CA SER A 196 16.04 -6.72 13.23
C SER A 196 15.85 -5.40 12.44
N LEU A 197 15.82 -4.29 13.17
CA LEU A 197 15.64 -2.95 12.58
C LEU A 197 16.95 -2.37 12.00
N ALA A 198 18.04 -3.14 11.99
CA ALA A 198 19.39 -2.66 11.72
C ALA A 198 19.59 -2.02 10.33
N ARG A 199 18.77 -2.35 9.32
CA ARG A 199 18.86 -1.75 7.97
C ARG A 199 17.75 -0.75 7.70
N ARG A 200 18.09 0.52 7.45
CA ARG A 200 17.17 1.48 6.84
C ARG A 200 17.29 1.38 5.32
N GLY A 201 16.15 1.23 4.63
CA GLY A 201 16.14 1.46 3.19
C GLY A 201 16.42 2.93 2.86
N SER A 202 16.84 3.22 1.64
CA SER A 202 17.00 4.60 1.17
C SER A 202 16.02 4.89 0.03
N ALA A 203 15.55 6.15 -0.05
CA ALA A 203 14.68 6.62 -1.13
C ALA A 203 15.26 6.37 -2.55
N ASN A 204 16.59 6.31 -2.66
CA ASN A 204 17.29 6.13 -3.93
C ASN A 204 17.23 4.69 -4.48
N GLN A 205 16.75 3.73 -3.69
CA GLN A 205 16.70 2.31 -4.06
C GLN A 205 15.29 1.81 -4.38
N PHE A 206 14.28 2.70 -4.48
CA PHE A 206 12.88 2.32 -4.67
C PHE A 206 12.53 1.73 -6.04
N PHE A 207 13.36 1.97 -7.06
CA PHE A 207 13.08 1.60 -8.46
C PHE A 207 14.26 0.81 -9.07
N ASP A 208 14.64 -0.27 -8.39
CA ASP A 208 15.70 -1.20 -8.84
C ASP A 208 15.12 -2.32 -9.72
N PRO A 209 15.78 -2.71 -10.84
CA PRO A 209 15.39 -3.89 -11.62
C PRO A 209 15.31 -5.18 -10.81
N ASP A 210 16.20 -5.35 -9.82
CA ASP A 210 16.13 -6.42 -8.83
C ASP A 210 15.47 -5.90 -7.56
N TYR A 211 14.15 -5.71 -7.67
CA TYR A 211 13.33 -5.14 -6.62
C TYR A 211 13.30 -5.99 -5.32
N HIS A 212 13.84 -7.22 -5.33
CA HIS A 212 13.99 -8.10 -4.17
C HIS A 212 15.39 -8.02 -3.51
N ALA A 213 16.36 -7.32 -4.09
CA ALA A 213 17.74 -7.30 -3.59
C ALA A 213 17.85 -6.86 -2.11
N MET A 214 17.07 -5.85 -1.72
CA MET A 214 17.07 -5.35 -0.34
C MET A 214 16.45 -6.35 0.64
N LEU A 215 15.40 -7.05 0.23
CA LEU A 215 14.78 -8.12 1.02
C LEU A 215 15.78 -9.24 1.31
N ARG A 216 16.51 -9.70 0.28
CA ARG A 216 17.47 -10.81 0.43
C ARG A 216 18.64 -10.45 1.36
N ASP A 217 19.20 -9.24 1.25
CA ASP A 217 20.25 -8.81 2.19
C ASP A 217 19.71 -8.64 3.62
N ALA A 218 18.47 -8.15 3.80
CA ALA A 218 17.87 -8.06 5.13
C ALA A 218 17.70 -9.44 5.78
N ALA A 219 17.24 -10.43 5.01
CA ALA A 219 17.12 -11.81 5.46
C ALA A 219 18.48 -12.42 5.83
N GLN A 220 19.52 -12.20 5.01
CA GLN A 220 20.88 -12.67 5.32
C GLN A 220 21.42 -12.09 6.63
N ARG A 221 21.16 -10.80 6.89
CA ARG A 221 21.56 -10.15 8.14
C ARG A 221 20.80 -10.70 9.34
N GLU A 222 19.51 -10.94 9.18
CA GLU A 222 18.69 -11.58 10.23
C GLU A 222 19.25 -12.96 10.60
N LEU A 223 19.61 -13.77 9.60
CA LEU A 223 20.25 -15.08 9.82
C LEU A 223 21.62 -14.97 10.48
N ALA A 224 22.42 -13.96 10.09
CA ALA A 224 23.75 -13.75 10.66
C ALA A 224 23.71 -13.25 12.11
N ALA A 225 22.69 -12.45 12.47
CA ALA A 225 22.49 -11.99 13.83
C ALA A 225 22.09 -13.15 14.76
N GLY A 226 21.17 -14.01 14.31
CA GLY A 226 20.78 -15.24 15.02
C GLY A 226 20.10 -15.01 16.38
N ASP A 227 19.73 -13.77 16.70
CA ASP A 227 19.08 -13.36 17.95
C ASP A 227 17.56 -13.20 17.82
N GLY A 228 17.02 -13.36 16.61
CA GLY A 228 15.59 -13.37 16.33
C GLY A 228 14.88 -14.65 16.80
N SER A 229 13.55 -14.59 16.85
CA SER A 229 12.72 -15.77 17.19
C SER A 229 12.93 -16.92 16.19
N ALA A 230 12.70 -18.17 16.64
CA ALA A 230 12.79 -19.34 15.76
C ALA A 230 11.94 -19.18 14.47
N TRP A 231 10.76 -18.59 14.60
CA TRP A 231 9.86 -18.27 13.48
C TRP A 231 10.46 -17.21 12.54
N ALA A 232 10.99 -16.11 13.08
CA ALA A 232 11.63 -15.06 12.28
C ALA A 232 12.82 -15.62 11.47
N GLN A 233 13.62 -16.48 12.11
CA GLN A 233 14.77 -17.15 11.51
C GLN A 233 14.35 -18.18 10.45
N GLU A 234 13.23 -18.89 10.65
CA GLU A 234 12.62 -19.76 9.64
C GLU A 234 12.19 -18.96 8.40
N CYS A 235 11.43 -17.88 8.59
CA CYS A 235 11.00 -17.01 7.50
C CYS A 235 12.18 -16.34 6.77
N ALA A 236 13.30 -16.06 7.46
CA ALA A 236 14.50 -15.51 6.83
C ALA A 236 15.26 -16.56 5.99
N ARG A 237 15.17 -17.85 6.33
CA ARG A 237 15.75 -18.94 5.54
C ARG A 237 14.92 -19.25 4.29
N ASP A 238 13.61 -19.26 4.44
CA ASP A 238 12.65 -19.53 3.36
C ASP A 238 11.78 -18.30 3.10
N LEU A 239 12.22 -17.47 2.15
CA LEU A 239 11.54 -16.23 1.79
C LEU A 239 10.22 -16.51 1.08
N GLN A 240 9.15 -16.55 1.86
CA GLN A 240 7.78 -16.64 1.34
C GLN A 240 7.22 -15.25 1.07
N VAL A 241 6.98 -14.95 -0.20
CA VAL A 241 6.36 -13.71 -0.66
C VAL A 241 4.91 -13.97 -1.04
N SER A 242 3.99 -13.16 -0.52
CA SER A 242 2.56 -13.25 -0.78
C SER A 242 2.04 -12.01 -1.49
N LYS A 243 1.37 -12.20 -2.62
CA LYS A 243 0.68 -11.12 -3.35
C LYS A 243 -0.67 -10.81 -2.70
N VAL A 244 -1.06 -9.54 -2.73
CA VAL A 244 -2.42 -9.10 -2.37
C VAL A 244 -3.34 -9.27 -3.58
N LEU A 245 -3.99 -10.44 -3.67
CA LEU A 245 -4.97 -10.76 -4.70
C LEU A 245 -6.38 -10.52 -4.14
N ALA A 246 -7.05 -9.48 -4.64
CA ALA A 246 -8.34 -9.04 -4.14
C ALA A 246 -9.22 -8.49 -5.29
N GLU A 247 -10.52 -8.44 -5.05
CA GLU A 247 -11.46 -7.68 -5.85
C GLU A 247 -11.11 -6.18 -5.79
N ALA A 248 -11.57 -5.41 -6.77
CA ALA A 248 -11.51 -3.95 -6.67
C ALA A 248 -12.30 -3.48 -5.43
N GLY A 249 -11.68 -2.65 -4.59
CA GLY A 249 -12.21 -2.25 -3.28
C GLY A 249 -11.88 -3.21 -2.13
N GLY A 250 -11.20 -4.34 -2.42
CA GLY A 250 -10.55 -5.16 -1.40
C GLY A 250 -9.27 -4.52 -0.87
N PHE A 251 -8.77 -5.01 0.26
CA PHE A 251 -7.64 -4.38 0.96
C PHE A 251 -6.80 -5.33 1.78
N SER A 252 -5.71 -4.81 2.32
CA SER A 252 -4.85 -5.49 3.29
C SER A 252 -4.39 -4.52 4.36
N ILE A 253 -4.03 -5.07 5.52
CA ILE A 253 -3.38 -4.33 6.60
C ILE A 253 -2.03 -4.97 6.83
N HIS A 254 -0.96 -4.18 6.88
CA HIS A 254 0.37 -4.67 7.25
C HIS A 254 1.02 -3.84 8.35
N ASN A 255 1.82 -4.51 9.16
CA ASN A 255 2.71 -3.88 10.12
C ASN A 255 3.76 -3.06 9.36
N GLY A 256 4.08 -1.86 9.82
CA GLY A 256 5.05 -0.99 9.13
C GLY A 256 6.48 -1.53 9.08
N ASN A 257 6.81 -2.58 9.84
CA ASN A 257 8.09 -3.30 9.73
C ASN A 257 8.06 -4.45 8.72
N THR A 258 6.90 -4.83 8.19
CA THR A 258 6.78 -5.86 7.16
C THR A 258 7.50 -5.41 5.90
N TRP A 259 8.46 -6.21 5.44
CA TRP A 259 9.10 -5.99 4.15
C TRP A 259 8.10 -6.24 3.04
N HIS A 260 7.91 -5.23 2.20
CA HIS A 260 6.93 -5.27 1.14
C HIS A 260 7.42 -4.51 -0.10
N GLY A 261 6.97 -4.95 -1.26
CA GLY A 261 7.30 -4.37 -2.55
C GLY A 261 6.17 -4.65 -3.52
N SER A 262 6.38 -4.42 -4.80
CA SER A 262 5.38 -4.83 -5.80
C SER A 262 6.01 -5.00 -7.16
N GLY A 263 5.53 -6.00 -7.91
CA GLY A 263 6.00 -6.27 -9.27
C GLY A 263 5.70 -5.13 -10.26
N PRO A 264 6.24 -5.23 -11.49
CA PRO A 264 5.91 -4.31 -12.56
C PRO A 264 4.45 -4.48 -13.02
N ASN A 265 3.91 -3.47 -13.71
CA ASN A 265 2.68 -3.60 -14.48
C ASN A 265 3.04 -3.99 -15.93
N VAL A 266 2.69 -5.20 -16.38
CA VAL A 266 3.13 -5.81 -17.65
C VAL A 266 1.99 -6.15 -18.59
#